data_AF-A0A140E5D7-F1
#
_entry.id   AF-A0A140E5D7-F1
#
_cell.length_a   1.000
_cell.length_b   1.000
_cell.length_c   1.000
_cell.angle_alpha   90.00
_cell.angle_beta   90.00
_cell.angle_gamma   90.00
#
_symmetry.space_group_name_H-M   'P 1'
#
loop_
_entity.id
_entity.type
_entity.pdbx_description
1 polymer ?
#
loop_
_entity_poly.entity_id
_entity_poly.type
_entity_poly.pdbx_seq_one_letter_code
_entity_poly.pdbx_strand_id
1 'polypeptide(L)'
;MNTAIIVSTQVIDNQTRTFAAKVVADYSVQADGFTPCTGVIVGTCYGDWYLPSKYELNLLFQQKAVVGGFANDYYWSPTEINGSNAPSLAWEQDFANGDQGRGMKSNSIRVRAVRAF
;
A
#
# COMPACT_ATOMS: atom_id res chain seq x y z
N MET A 1 2.26 12.07 4.13
CA MET A 1 3.25 11.46 5.04
C MET A 1 3.53 10.07 4.52
N ASN A 2 4.71 9.84 3.96
CA ASN A 2 5.06 8.60 3.27
C ASN A 2 5.29 7.49 4.30
N THR A 3 4.96 6.23 3.96
CA THR A 3 4.99 5.07 4.86
C THR A 3 6.31 4.88 5.62
N ALA A 4 7.42 5.42 5.14
CA ALA A 4 8.72 5.44 5.84
C ALA A 4 8.66 6.09 7.24
N ILE A 5 7.80 7.10 7.47
CA ILE A 5 7.63 7.74 8.79
C ILE A 5 6.66 6.94 9.68
N ILE A 6 5.74 6.18 9.09
CA ILE A 6 4.76 5.35 9.81
C ILE A 6 5.43 4.05 10.31
N VAL A 7 6.33 3.47 9.52
CA VAL A 7 7.07 2.25 9.93
C VAL A 7 8.03 2.54 11.09
N SER A 8 8.70 3.69 11.11
CA SER A 8 9.61 4.02 12.22
C SER A 8 8.92 4.39 13.53
N THR A 9 7.65 4.83 13.48
CA THR A 9 6.85 5.14 14.68
C THR A 9 6.08 3.93 15.21
N GLN A 10 5.68 2.97 14.35
CA GLN A 10 4.92 1.77 14.74
C GLN A 10 5.75 0.49 15.02
N VAL A 11 7.09 0.59 14.97
CA VAL A 11 7.98 -0.51 15.41
C VAL A 11 8.24 -0.45 16.92
N ILE A 12 7.92 0.67 17.56
CA ILE A 12 8.17 0.93 19.00
C ILE A 12 6.99 0.47 19.88
N ASP A 13 5.79 0.37 19.32
CA ASP A 13 4.53 0.17 20.07
C ASP A 13 4.00 -1.27 20.02
N ASN A 14 4.23 -2.06 18.95
CA ASN A 14 3.91 -3.49 18.98
C ASN A 14 4.55 -4.35 17.87
N GLN A 15 5.71 -4.95 18.15
CA GLN A 15 6.44 -5.85 17.22
C GLN A 15 5.65 -7.10 16.76
N THR A 16 4.49 -7.38 17.35
CA THR A 16 3.63 -8.53 16.99
C THR A 16 2.47 -8.20 16.05
N ARG A 17 2.22 -6.90 15.74
CA ARG A 17 1.16 -6.51 14.81
C ARG A 17 1.72 -6.30 13.40
N THR A 18 1.26 -7.11 12.46
CA THR A 18 1.57 -6.96 11.03
C THR A 18 0.69 -5.87 10.43
N PHE A 19 1.16 -4.62 10.44
CA PHE A 19 0.51 -3.53 9.72
C PHE A 19 0.82 -3.61 8.22
N ALA A 20 -0.11 -3.16 7.36
CA ALA A 20 0.08 -3.16 5.91
C ALA A 20 1.37 -2.43 5.49
N ALA A 21 1.73 -1.34 6.18
CA ALA A 21 2.97 -0.61 5.91
C ALA A 21 4.23 -1.44 6.20
N LYS A 22 4.23 -2.29 7.24
CA LYS A 22 5.36 -3.17 7.56
C LYS A 22 5.49 -4.29 6.53
N VAL A 23 4.38 -4.91 6.14
CA VAL A 23 4.38 -5.96 5.11
C VAL A 23 4.96 -5.43 3.80
N VAL A 24 4.58 -4.22 3.41
CA VAL A 24 5.06 -3.60 2.17
C VAL A 24 6.53 -3.19 2.29
N ALA A 25 6.99 -2.70 3.44
CA ALA A 25 8.40 -2.35 3.65
C ALA A 25 9.33 -3.57 3.65
N ASP A 26 8.89 -4.71 4.21
CA ASP A 26 9.67 -5.95 4.27
C ASP A 26 9.64 -6.73 2.93
N TYR A 27 8.73 -6.36 2.00
CA TYR A 27 8.56 -7.06 0.74
C TYR A 27 9.73 -6.77 -0.22
N SER A 28 10.29 -7.82 -0.80
CA SER A 28 11.27 -7.70 -1.89
C SER A 28 11.16 -8.90 -2.81
N VAL A 29 11.23 -8.64 -4.12
CA VAL A 29 11.08 -9.66 -5.17
C VAL A 29 12.15 -9.52 -6.24
N GLN A 30 12.49 -10.64 -6.86
CA GLN A 30 13.45 -10.68 -7.95
C GLN A 30 12.87 -10.06 -9.22
N ALA A 31 13.69 -9.97 -10.27
CA ALA A 31 13.31 -9.33 -11.53
C ALA A 31 12.12 -10.00 -12.24
N ASP A 32 11.77 -11.24 -11.86
CA ASP A 32 10.58 -11.95 -12.35
C ASP A 32 9.26 -11.45 -11.74
N GLY A 33 9.31 -10.64 -10.68
CA GLY A 33 8.15 -10.06 -10.00
C GLY A 33 7.40 -11.01 -9.07
N PHE A 34 7.83 -12.27 -8.92
CA PHE A 34 7.13 -13.28 -8.11
C PHE A 34 8.04 -14.00 -7.12
N THR A 35 9.32 -14.18 -7.44
CA THR A 35 10.24 -14.90 -6.55
C THR A 35 10.71 -13.96 -5.44
N PRO A 36 10.59 -14.35 -4.16
CA PRO A 36 11.14 -13.56 -3.06
C PRO A 36 12.64 -13.29 -3.24
N CYS A 37 13.09 -12.11 -2.82
CA CYS A 37 14.52 -11.78 -2.76
C CYS A 37 15.21 -12.40 -1.53
N THR A 38 15.02 -13.70 -1.37
CA THR A 38 15.64 -14.51 -0.33
C THR A 38 16.22 -15.79 -0.96
N GLY A 39 17.37 -16.25 -0.49
CA GLY A 39 18.03 -17.43 -1.03
C GLY A 39 18.84 -17.15 -2.30
N VAL A 40 18.63 -17.96 -3.35
CA VAL A 40 19.36 -17.83 -4.62
C VAL A 40 18.79 -16.65 -5.40
N ILE A 41 19.59 -15.60 -5.52
CA ILE A 41 19.24 -14.38 -6.26
C ILE A 41 19.69 -14.52 -7.72
N VAL A 42 18.74 -14.48 -8.66
CA VAL A 42 19.02 -14.48 -10.08
C VAL A 42 18.63 -13.11 -10.66
N GLY A 43 19.61 -12.20 -10.72
CA GLY A 43 19.42 -10.84 -11.25
C GLY A 43 19.17 -9.79 -10.17
N THR A 44 18.40 -8.76 -10.52
CA THR A 44 18.17 -7.59 -9.65
C THR A 44 16.99 -7.83 -8.70
N CYS A 45 17.16 -7.38 -7.45
CA CYS A 45 16.09 -7.34 -6.46
C CYS A 45 15.37 -5.98 -6.46
N TYR A 46 14.05 -6.04 -6.35
CA TYR A 46 13.17 -4.89 -6.25
C TYR A 46 12.51 -4.85 -4.88
N GLY A 47 12.93 -3.87 -4.06
CA GLY A 47 12.39 -3.53 -2.74
C GLY A 47 11.85 -2.10 -2.72
N ASP A 48 11.90 -1.45 -1.56
CA ASP A 48 11.46 -0.05 -1.36
C ASP A 48 10.00 0.20 -1.75
N TRP A 49 9.18 -0.84 -1.60
CA TRP A 49 7.76 -0.74 -1.84
C TRP A 49 7.12 0.16 -0.77
N TYR A 50 6.11 0.91 -1.17
CA TYR A 50 5.30 1.72 -0.29
C TYR A 50 3.82 1.62 -0.68
N LEU A 51 2.94 2.00 0.24
CA LEU A 51 1.50 2.08 -0.04
C LEU A 51 1.21 3.38 -0.81
N PRO A 52 0.40 3.33 -1.88
CA PRO A 52 0.15 4.46 -2.76
C PRO A 52 -0.58 5.56 -2.01
N SER A 53 -0.14 6.80 -2.21
CA SER A 53 -0.91 7.99 -1.84
C SER A 53 -2.28 8.00 -2.53
N LYS A 54 -3.20 8.84 -2.07
CA LYS A 54 -4.53 8.99 -2.69
C LYS A 54 -4.43 9.33 -4.18
N TYR A 55 -3.42 10.13 -4.52
CA TYR A 55 -3.13 10.51 -5.90
C TYR A 55 -2.61 9.33 -6.73
N GLU A 56 -1.62 8.61 -6.22
CA GLU A 56 -1.08 7.42 -6.91
C GLU A 56 -2.13 6.32 -7.05
N LEU A 57 -3.00 6.15 -6.05
CA LEU A 57 -4.12 5.20 -6.12
C LEU A 57 -5.10 5.56 -7.24
N ASN A 58 -5.35 6.85 -7.46
CA ASN A 58 -6.16 7.30 -8.58
C ASN A 58 -5.48 7.08 -9.94
N LEU A 59 -4.16 7.29 -10.03
CA LEU A 59 -3.40 6.96 -11.24
C LEU A 59 -3.46 5.46 -11.54
N LEU A 60 -3.36 4.61 -10.51
CA LEU A 60 -3.53 3.15 -10.66
C LEU A 60 -4.92 2.80 -11.17
N PHE A 61 -5.98 3.45 -10.68
CA PHE A 61 -7.34 3.24 -11.19
C PHE A 61 -7.44 3.63 -12.67
N GLN A 62 -6.91 4.78 -13.06
CA GLN A 62 -6.90 5.25 -14.46
C GLN A 62 -6.13 4.29 -15.37
N GLN A 63 -5.08 3.64 -14.86
CA GLN A 63 -4.25 2.68 -15.59
C GLN A 63 -4.59 1.22 -15.27
N LYS A 64 -5.75 0.93 -14.64
CA LYS A 64 -6.07 -0.42 -14.13
C LYS A 64 -6.07 -1.49 -15.21
N ALA A 65 -6.42 -1.11 -16.45
CA ALA A 65 -6.42 -1.99 -17.61
C ALA A 65 -5.00 -2.38 -18.07
N VAL A 66 -4.03 -1.47 -17.92
CA VAL A 66 -2.63 -1.71 -18.32
C VAL A 66 -1.88 -2.47 -17.23
N VAL A 67 -2.05 -2.04 -15.96
CA VAL A 67 -1.34 -2.62 -14.81
C VAL A 67 -1.92 -3.97 -14.41
N GLY A 68 -3.23 -4.16 -14.52
CA GLY A 68 -3.91 -5.43 -14.23
C GLY A 68 -3.83 -5.89 -12.76
N GLY A 69 -4.45 -7.04 -12.49
CA GLY A 69 -4.45 -7.66 -11.16
C GLY A 69 -5.26 -6.90 -10.10
N PHE A 70 -6.24 -6.09 -10.53
CA PHE A 70 -7.16 -5.39 -9.64
C PHE A 70 -8.50 -6.11 -9.56
N ALA A 71 -9.05 -6.21 -8.35
CA ALA A 71 -10.43 -6.58 -8.13
C ALA A 71 -11.33 -5.33 -8.21
N ASN A 72 -12.61 -5.54 -8.52
CA ASN A 72 -13.63 -4.48 -8.45
C ASN A 72 -14.05 -4.28 -6.98
N ASP A 73 -13.18 -3.68 -6.19
CA ASP A 73 -13.29 -3.58 -4.72
C ASP A 73 -12.51 -2.35 -4.21
N TYR A 74 -12.61 -2.05 -2.92
CA TYR A 74 -11.94 -0.92 -2.29
C TYR A 74 -10.46 -1.20 -2.01
N TYR A 75 -9.62 -0.23 -2.39
CA TYR A 75 -8.19 -0.22 -2.11
C TYR A 75 -7.82 0.92 -1.17
N TRP A 76 -6.90 0.64 -0.25
CA TRP A 76 -6.50 1.55 0.83
C TRP A 76 -5.36 2.49 0.46
N SER A 77 -5.37 3.71 1.00
CA SER A 77 -4.25 4.66 0.98
C SER A 77 -3.91 5.18 2.38
N PRO A 78 -2.61 5.26 2.76
CA PRO A 78 -2.16 5.81 4.04
C PRO A 78 -2.26 7.33 4.12
N THR A 79 -2.76 8.00 3.07
CA THR A 79 -2.90 9.45 3.06
C THR A 79 -3.76 9.87 4.24
N GLU A 80 -3.18 10.64 5.16
CA GLU A 80 -3.88 11.05 6.37
C GLU A 80 -4.95 12.09 6.05
N ILE A 81 -6.05 12.02 6.80
CA ILE A 81 -7.08 13.05 6.79
C ILE A 81 -6.73 14.02 7.91
N ASN A 82 -6.27 15.22 7.57
CA ASN A 82 -6.05 16.27 8.54
C ASN A 82 -7.41 16.71 9.11
N GLY A 83 -7.67 16.33 10.36
CA GLY A 83 -8.86 16.73 11.11
C GLY A 83 -8.87 16.09 12.49
N SER A 84 -9.05 16.91 13.52
CA SER A 84 -9.05 16.53 14.94
C SER A 84 -10.04 15.42 15.34
N ASN A 85 -10.97 15.05 14.45
CA ASN A 85 -12.05 14.09 14.70
C ASN A 85 -11.95 12.79 13.87
N ALA A 86 -10.86 12.55 13.13
CA ALA A 86 -10.77 11.41 12.20
C ALA A 86 -9.52 10.50 12.34
N PRO A 87 -8.94 10.24 13.53
CA PRO A 87 -7.73 9.42 13.67
C PRO A 87 -7.91 7.98 13.14
N SER A 88 -9.15 7.50 13.12
CA SER A 88 -9.55 6.16 12.69
C SER A 88 -10.00 6.07 11.23
N LEU A 89 -9.90 7.13 10.42
CA LEU A 89 -10.30 7.11 9.01
C LEU A 89 -9.08 7.16 8.07
N ALA A 90 -9.20 6.50 6.94
CA ALA A 90 -8.22 6.52 5.86
C ALA A 90 -8.89 6.67 4.51
N TRP A 91 -8.13 7.10 3.51
CA TRP A 91 -8.62 7.19 2.14
C TRP A 91 -8.72 5.81 1.50
N GLU A 92 -9.81 5.60 0.78
CA GLU A 92 -10.01 4.41 -0.05
C GLU A 92 -10.53 4.80 -1.43
N GLN A 93 -10.31 3.93 -2.41
CA GLN A 93 -10.83 4.08 -3.77
C GLN A 93 -11.44 2.77 -4.24
N ASP A 94 -12.66 2.86 -4.77
CA ASP A 94 -13.35 1.75 -5.40
C ASP A 94 -12.82 1.55 -6.82
N PHE A 95 -12.30 0.36 -7.11
CA PHE A 95 -11.78 0.02 -8.44
C PHE A 95 -12.87 -0.44 -9.43
N ALA A 96 -14.13 -0.60 -8.99
CA ALA A 96 -15.27 -0.82 -9.87
C ALA A 96 -15.63 0.45 -10.66
N ASN A 97 -15.80 1.57 -9.96
CA ASN A 97 -16.34 2.83 -10.52
C ASN A 97 -15.38 4.03 -10.40
N GLY A 98 -14.34 3.96 -9.56
CA GLY A 98 -13.36 5.04 -9.35
C GLY A 98 -13.67 5.96 -8.17
N ASP A 99 -14.76 5.72 -7.44
CA ASP A 99 -15.19 6.56 -6.33
C ASP A 99 -14.16 6.58 -5.21
N GLN A 100 -13.85 7.78 -4.68
CA GLN A 100 -12.93 7.95 -3.58
C GLN A 100 -13.66 8.35 -2.30
N GLY A 101 -13.42 7.58 -1.24
CA GLY A 101 -14.15 7.67 0.03
C GLY A 101 -13.26 7.65 1.25
N ARG A 102 -13.90 7.65 2.42
CA ARG A 102 -13.25 7.52 3.73
C ARG A 102 -13.74 6.23 4.37
N GLY A 103 -12.82 5.30 4.59
CA GLY A 103 -13.07 4.05 5.29
C GLY A 103 -12.51 4.06 6.70
N MET A 104 -13.05 3.22 7.58
CA MET A 104 -12.41 2.98 8.88
C MET A 104 -11.09 2.25 8.68
N LYS A 105 -10.03 2.67 9.38
CA LYS A 105 -8.72 1.98 9.39
C LYS A 105 -8.80 0.55 9.92
N SER A 106 -9.85 0.20 10.65
CA SER A 106 -10.14 -1.15 11.10
C SER A 106 -10.76 -2.05 10.02
N ASN A 107 -11.20 -1.49 8.89
CA ASN A 107 -11.76 -2.29 7.80
C ASN A 107 -10.65 -3.07 7.11
N SER A 108 -10.89 -4.37 6.90
CA SER A 108 -10.01 -5.23 6.13
C SER A 108 -10.33 -5.07 4.65
N ILE A 109 -9.70 -4.09 4.00
CA ILE A 109 -9.82 -3.84 2.56
C ILE A 109 -8.49 -4.12 1.84
N ARG A 110 -8.49 -4.06 0.51
CA ARG A 110 -7.32 -4.42 -0.30
C ARG A 110 -6.22 -3.37 -0.22
N VAL A 111 -4.98 -3.83 -0.38
CA VAL A 111 -3.79 -2.98 -0.50
C VAL A 111 -3.07 -3.29 -1.80
N ARG A 112 -2.46 -2.27 -2.40
CA ARG A 112 -1.56 -2.43 -3.56
C ARG A 112 -0.25 -1.77 -3.20
N ALA A 113 0.86 -2.48 -3.29
CA ALA A 113 2.18 -1.88 -3.14
C ALA A 113 2.63 -1.23 -4.45
N VAL A 114 3.32 -0.09 -4.35
CA VAL A 114 3.93 0.62 -5.49
C VAL A 114 5.38 0.95 -5.18
N ARG A 115 6.17 1.24 -6.21
CA ARG A 115 7.59 1.60 -6.13
C ARG A 115 7.90 2.69 -7.16
N ALA A 116 8.75 3.64 -6.79
CA ALA A 116 9.29 4.65 -7.69
C ALA A 116 10.60 4.16 -8.34
N PHE A 117 10.86 4.58 -9.58
CA PHE A 117 12.04 4.21 -10.37
C PHE A 117 12.94 5.42 -10.61
#